data_AF-A0A364Y3Z9-F1
#
_entry.id   AF-A0A364Y3Z9-F1
#
_cell.length_a   1.000
_cell.length_b   1.000
_cell.length_c   1.000
_cell.angle_alpha   90.00
_cell.angle_beta   90.00
_cell.angle_gamma   90.00
#
_symmetry.space_group_name_H-M   'P 1'
#
loop_
_entity.id
_entity.type
_entity.pdbx_description
1 polymer ?
#
loop_
_entity_poly.entity_id
_entity_poly.type
_entity_poly.pdbx_seq_one_letter_code
_entity_poly.pdbx_strand_id
1 'polypeptide(L)'
;MAGLVCGETFLRVGDRFLGAFIPVPIVIGISVAMAVGALLHAVIWHAREKKTRVASEQVFAFWVGAICYGIAFDLIMFGFQKIFHLQFTAPLAMLDEPFSSFSRQWLTWSYFGRSYGFACVIALSQIAGSLLLLFNRTRLLGVVVLFPVMLNIILIDYFYELDPGVMLHALILFLGIVYLLALDYQRLVDFFLRFRSAETSLQMPRSVKEAARLSVLIIPLFLIALFGSPDKHPTLTGKYAVKNMIVNGTEGIAQTCTDSLLTLVYFDIANECVFEFNGQKRRMYGTYALEETKGSMSTKWHYPPSAIDRQFQGVLQQLGKGEVQLTGTFKNDSVSIRLAKL
;
A
#
# COMPACT_ATOMS: atom_id res chain seq x y z
N MET A 1 19.91 -5.07 22.20
CA MET A 1 19.71 -5.08 20.74
C MET A 1 20.30 -6.32 20.08
N ALA A 2 21.61 -6.58 20.18
CA ALA A 2 22.25 -7.73 19.51
C ALA A 2 21.58 -9.09 19.79
N GLY A 3 21.33 -9.41 21.06
CA GLY A 3 20.63 -10.65 21.41
C GLY A 3 19.20 -10.75 20.86
N LEU A 4 18.49 -9.63 20.71
CA LEU A 4 17.16 -9.61 20.08
C LEU A 4 17.26 -9.87 18.58
N VAL A 5 18.12 -9.14 17.86
CA VAL A 5 18.31 -9.33 16.41
C VAL A 5 18.75 -10.76 16.12
N CYS A 6 19.85 -11.22 16.73
CA CYS A 6 20.39 -12.54 16.47
C CYS A 6 19.44 -13.66 16.94
N GLY A 7 18.75 -13.46 18.07
CA GLY A 7 17.76 -14.40 18.58
C GLY A 7 16.56 -14.54 17.65
N GLU A 8 16.02 -13.44 17.12
CA GLU A 8 14.90 -13.46 16.17
C GLU A 8 15.31 -14.06 14.82
N THR A 9 16.49 -13.71 14.31
CA THR A 9 17.07 -14.33 13.11
C THR A 9 17.15 -15.85 13.30
N PHE A 10 17.67 -16.29 14.44
CA PHE A 10 17.76 -17.71 14.77
C PHE A 10 16.38 -18.37 14.87
N LEU A 11 15.42 -17.73 15.55
CA LEU A 11 14.07 -18.25 15.71
C LEU A 11 13.41 -18.50 14.35
N ARG A 12 13.46 -17.50 13.46
CA ARG A 12 12.85 -17.58 12.11
C ARG A 12 13.49 -18.66 11.24
N VAL A 13 14.83 -18.71 11.20
CA VAL A 13 15.58 -19.69 10.39
C VAL A 13 15.41 -21.08 10.99
N GLY A 14 15.52 -21.19 12.32
CA GLY A 14 15.40 -22.43 13.06
C GLY A 14 14.02 -23.06 12.91
N ASP A 15 12.95 -22.30 13.07
CA ASP A 15 11.59 -22.79 12.89
C ASP A 15 11.39 -23.35 11.46
N ARG A 16 11.87 -22.62 10.45
CA ARG A 16 11.67 -23.01 9.04
C ARG A 16 12.54 -24.18 8.57
N PHE A 17 13.80 -24.26 9.00
CA PHE A 17 14.76 -25.24 8.47
C PHE A 17 15.14 -26.33 9.47
N LEU A 18 15.09 -26.04 10.77
CA LEU A 18 15.40 -27.00 11.82
C LEU A 18 14.15 -27.63 12.44
N GLY A 19 12.94 -27.11 12.16
CA GLY A 19 11.69 -27.62 12.73
C GLY A 19 11.40 -29.11 12.43
N ALA A 20 12.00 -29.66 11.36
CA ALA A 20 11.93 -31.10 11.07
C ALA A 20 12.77 -31.96 12.03
N PHE A 21 13.77 -31.38 12.70
CA PHE A 21 14.74 -32.08 13.55
C PHE A 21 14.64 -31.66 15.02
N ILE A 22 14.19 -30.43 15.29
CA ILE A 22 14.20 -29.81 16.61
C ILE A 22 12.78 -29.28 16.91
N PRO A 23 12.16 -29.69 18.05
CA PRO A 23 10.87 -29.14 18.47
C PRO A 23 10.89 -27.62 18.61
N VAL A 24 9.81 -26.96 18.14
CA VAL A 24 9.63 -25.50 18.18
C VAL A 24 9.91 -24.89 19.57
N PRO A 25 9.48 -25.48 20.71
CA PRO A 25 9.79 -24.91 22.03
C PRO A 25 11.28 -24.81 22.33
N ILE A 26 12.11 -25.71 21.78
CA ILE A 26 13.57 -25.67 21.97
C ILE A 26 14.17 -24.52 21.16
N VAL A 27 13.71 -24.31 19.91
CA VAL A 27 14.14 -23.20 19.06
C VAL A 27 13.82 -21.85 19.73
N ILE A 28 12.60 -21.71 20.27
CA ILE A 28 12.19 -20.54 21.05
C ILE A 28 13.08 -20.37 22.29
N GLY A 29 13.33 -21.45 23.03
CA GLY A 29 14.18 -21.42 24.23
C GLY A 29 15.60 -20.91 23.95
N ILE A 30 16.21 -21.35 22.83
CA ILE A 30 17.53 -20.87 22.41
C ILE A 30 17.50 -19.38 22.05
N SER A 31 16.48 -18.94 21.30
CA SER A 31 16.32 -17.52 20.94
C SER A 31 16.18 -16.63 22.19
N VAL A 32 15.34 -17.03 23.15
CA VAL A 32 15.19 -16.33 24.43
C VAL A 32 16.49 -16.34 25.23
N ALA A 33 17.21 -17.46 25.26
CA ALA A 33 18.51 -17.55 25.92
C ALA A 33 19.56 -16.61 25.31
N MET A 34 19.56 -16.40 23.99
CA MET A 34 20.43 -15.42 23.33
C MET A 34 20.10 -13.98 23.76
N ALA A 35 18.81 -13.65 23.83
CA ALA A 35 18.36 -12.33 24.27
C ALA A 35 18.73 -12.06 25.75
N VAL A 36 18.42 -13.01 26.63
CA VAL A 36 18.76 -12.94 28.07
C VAL A 36 20.27 -12.94 28.28
N GLY A 37 21.02 -13.78 27.56
CA GLY A 37 22.47 -13.85 27.64
C GLY A 37 23.14 -12.54 27.24
N ALA A 38 22.68 -11.88 26.18
CA ALA A 38 23.19 -10.56 25.79
C ALA A 38 22.89 -9.48 26.84
N LEU A 39 21.71 -9.54 27.47
CA LEU A 39 21.35 -8.63 28.56
C LEU A 39 22.23 -8.84 29.80
N LEU A 40 22.39 -10.09 30.23
CA LEU A 40 23.25 -10.45 31.36
C LEU A 40 24.70 -10.04 31.09
N HIS A 41 25.21 -10.29 29.88
CA HIS A 41 26.54 -9.85 29.49
C HIS A 41 26.69 -8.32 29.59
N ALA A 42 25.70 -7.56 29.10
CA ALA A 42 25.73 -6.10 29.21
C ALA A 42 25.79 -5.61 30.67
N VAL A 43 24.98 -6.20 31.56
CA VAL A 43 24.96 -5.85 32.99
C VAL A 43 26.29 -6.19 33.67
N ILE A 44 26.81 -7.41 33.44
CA ILE A 44 28.07 -7.87 34.02
C ILE A 44 29.24 -7.01 33.50
N TRP A 45 29.26 -6.71 32.21
CA TRP A 45 30.31 -5.89 31.61
C TRP A 45 30.30 -4.47 32.16
N HIS A 46 29.12 -3.85 32.28
CA HIS A 46 28.98 -2.51 32.87
C HIS A 46 29.44 -2.47 34.33
N ALA A 47 29.18 -3.52 35.12
CA ALA A 47 29.66 -3.63 36.49
C ALA A 47 31.19 -3.81 36.57
N ARG A 48 31.80 -4.53 35.61
CA ARG A 48 33.27 -4.74 35.54
C ARG A 48 34.01 -3.49 35.09
N GLU A 49 33.45 -2.74 34.14
CA GLU A 49 34.00 -1.48 33.64
C GLU A 49 34.08 -0.42 34.75
N LYS A 50 33.08 -0.36 35.65
CA LYS A 50 33.13 0.53 36.82
C LYS A 50 34.25 0.19 37.81
N LYS A 51 34.69 -1.07 37.86
CA LYS A 51 35.71 -1.56 38.81
C LYS A 51 37.12 -1.55 38.22
N THR A 52 37.26 -1.64 36.91
CA THR A 52 38.54 -1.83 36.22
C THR A 52 38.50 -1.15 34.86
N ARG A 53 39.58 -0.45 34.47
CA ARG A 53 39.73 0.09 33.10
C ARG A 53 39.98 -1.06 32.12
N VAL A 54 38.90 -1.67 31.63
CA VAL A 54 38.92 -2.72 30.60
C VAL A 54 38.78 -2.09 29.21
N ALA A 55 39.33 -2.73 28.18
CA ALA A 55 39.17 -2.31 26.79
C ALA A 55 37.73 -2.57 26.27
N SER A 56 36.79 -1.70 26.63
CA SER A 56 35.36 -1.80 26.24
C SER A 56 35.09 -1.59 24.76
N GLU A 57 36.01 -0.97 24.01
CA GLU A 57 35.81 -0.64 22.59
C GLU A 57 35.68 -1.89 21.71
N GLN A 58 36.49 -2.92 21.94
CA GLN A 58 36.46 -4.15 21.14
C GLN A 58 35.17 -4.95 21.38
N VAL A 59 34.72 -5.00 22.64
CA VAL A 59 33.47 -5.67 23.00
C VAL A 59 32.27 -4.95 22.41
N PHE A 60 32.26 -3.62 22.47
CA PHE A 60 31.23 -2.82 21.82
C PHE A 60 31.22 -3.03 20.29
N ALA A 61 32.39 -3.02 19.65
CA ALA A 61 32.52 -3.27 18.22
C ALA A 61 32.01 -4.67 17.82
N PHE A 62 32.27 -5.69 18.64
CA PHE A 62 31.73 -7.04 18.43
C PHE A 62 30.19 -7.05 18.44
N TRP A 63 29.57 -6.42 19.44
CA TRP A 63 28.10 -6.39 19.54
C TRP A 63 27.44 -5.59 18.42
N VAL A 64 28.05 -4.49 18.00
CA VAL A 64 27.60 -3.74 16.81
C VAL A 64 27.74 -4.60 15.55
N GLY A 65 28.85 -5.31 15.39
CA GLY A 65 29.06 -6.26 14.31
C GLY A 65 28.02 -7.38 14.28
N ALA A 66 27.65 -7.93 15.44
CA ALA A 66 26.61 -8.94 15.57
C ALA A 66 25.23 -8.43 15.13
N ILE A 67 24.87 -7.18 15.49
CA ILE A 67 23.64 -6.53 15.02
C ILE A 67 23.66 -6.38 13.50
N CYS A 68 24.75 -5.83 12.94
CA CYS A 68 24.90 -5.66 11.50
C CYS A 68 24.78 -6.98 10.76
N TYR A 69 25.44 -8.04 11.27
CA TYR A 69 25.41 -9.36 10.66
C TYR A 69 24.01 -9.96 10.69
N GLY A 70 23.31 -9.93 11.83
CA GLY A 70 21.96 -10.49 11.95
C GLY A 70 20.96 -9.79 11.01
N ILE A 71 20.95 -8.45 10.99
CA ILE A 71 20.10 -7.68 10.07
C ILE A 71 20.45 -8.01 8.61
N ALA A 72 21.74 -7.97 8.25
CA ALA A 72 22.17 -8.19 6.88
C ALA A 72 21.81 -9.60 6.40
N PHE A 73 22.01 -10.62 7.24
CA PHE A 73 21.67 -12.01 6.94
C PHE A 73 20.17 -12.16 6.66
N ASP A 74 19.31 -11.66 7.55
CA ASP A 74 17.86 -11.78 7.38
C ASP A 74 17.35 -11.05 6.13
N LEU A 75 17.78 -9.80 5.93
CA LEU A 75 17.30 -8.99 4.82
C LEU A 75 17.83 -9.47 3.47
N ILE A 76 19.04 -10.01 3.40
CA ILE A 76 19.55 -10.68 2.20
C ILE A 76 18.71 -11.93 1.90
N MET A 77 18.39 -12.73 2.92
CA MET A 77 17.55 -13.91 2.74
C MET A 77 16.15 -13.54 2.24
N PHE A 78 15.51 -12.51 2.81
CA PHE A 78 14.23 -11.99 2.30
C PHE A 78 14.34 -11.40 0.89
N GLY A 79 15.44 -10.75 0.56
CA GLY A 79 15.71 -10.26 -0.79
C GLY A 79 15.76 -11.40 -1.80
N PHE A 80 16.53 -12.45 -1.51
CA PHE A 80 16.59 -13.63 -2.37
C PHE A 80 15.24 -14.36 -2.46
N GLN A 81 14.48 -14.46 -1.38
CA GLN A 81 13.13 -15.04 -1.42
C GLN A 81 12.21 -14.31 -2.42
N LYS A 82 12.30 -12.99 -2.52
CA LYS A 82 11.55 -12.20 -3.51
C LYS A 82 12.03 -12.46 -4.94
N ILE A 83 13.34 -12.55 -5.15
CA ILE A 83 13.93 -12.82 -6.48
C ILE A 83 13.56 -14.22 -6.98
N PHE A 84 13.55 -15.23 -6.10
CA PHE A 84 13.24 -16.61 -6.45
C PHE A 84 11.74 -16.96 -6.41
N HIS A 85 10.84 -15.97 -6.36
CA HIS A 85 9.39 -16.17 -6.28
C HIS A 85 8.92 -17.00 -5.06
N LEU A 86 9.72 -17.06 -4.00
CA LEU A 86 9.39 -17.74 -2.75
C LEU A 86 8.50 -16.88 -1.83
N GLN A 87 8.22 -15.63 -2.24
CA GLN A 87 7.38 -14.67 -1.55
C GLN A 87 6.42 -14.00 -2.56
N PHE A 88 5.26 -13.51 -2.07
CA PHE A 88 4.23 -12.83 -2.87
C PHE A 88 3.53 -13.71 -3.92
N THR A 89 3.34 -15.00 -3.61
CA THR A 89 2.57 -15.91 -4.47
C THR A 89 1.16 -16.07 -3.91
N ALA A 90 0.15 -15.75 -4.71
CA ALA A 90 -1.25 -16.02 -4.40
C ALA A 90 -1.59 -17.48 -4.80
N PRO A 91 -2.20 -18.27 -3.90
CA PRO A 91 -2.69 -19.61 -4.23
C PRO A 91 -3.70 -19.57 -5.38
N LEU A 92 -3.67 -20.59 -6.25
CA LEU A 92 -4.59 -20.66 -7.40
C LEU A 92 -6.06 -20.57 -7.00
N ALA A 93 -6.43 -21.22 -5.89
CA ALA A 93 -7.81 -21.18 -5.37
C ALA A 93 -8.30 -19.77 -5.05
N MET A 94 -7.41 -18.82 -4.73
CA MET A 94 -7.82 -17.44 -4.47
C MET A 94 -8.16 -16.68 -5.74
N LEU A 95 -7.68 -17.09 -6.91
CA LEU A 95 -8.05 -16.41 -8.16
C LEU A 95 -9.52 -16.63 -8.53
N ASP A 96 -10.16 -17.67 -7.98
CA ASP A 96 -11.57 -17.98 -8.21
C ASP A 96 -12.51 -17.30 -7.20
N GLU A 97 -11.95 -16.71 -6.14
CA GLU A 97 -12.70 -16.00 -5.11
C GLU A 97 -13.08 -14.58 -5.58
N PRO A 98 -14.26 -14.06 -5.19
CA PRO A 98 -14.62 -12.68 -5.49
C PRO A 98 -13.64 -11.71 -4.84
N PHE A 99 -13.28 -10.64 -5.54
CA PHE A 99 -12.32 -9.64 -5.03
C PHE A 99 -12.66 -9.11 -3.62
N SER A 100 -13.95 -9.04 -3.27
CA SER A 100 -14.41 -8.61 -1.95
C SER A 100 -14.16 -9.61 -0.81
N SER A 101 -13.86 -10.89 -1.08
CA SER A 101 -13.56 -11.88 -0.05
C SER A 101 -12.07 -11.95 0.31
N PHE A 102 -11.20 -11.26 -0.44
CA PHE A 102 -9.77 -11.24 -0.14
C PHE A 102 -9.49 -10.56 1.20
N SER A 103 -8.78 -11.27 2.09
CA SER A 103 -8.21 -10.64 3.29
C SER A 103 -7.22 -9.54 2.89
N ARG A 104 -7.01 -8.56 3.78
CA ARG A 104 -6.02 -7.49 3.60
C ARG A 104 -4.62 -8.01 3.29
N GLN A 105 -4.18 -9.08 3.94
CA GLN A 105 -2.89 -9.73 3.67
C GLN A 105 -2.81 -10.28 2.24
N TRP A 106 -3.81 -11.05 1.82
CA TRP A 106 -3.82 -11.65 0.47
C TRP A 106 -3.91 -10.62 -0.63
N LEU A 107 -4.62 -9.52 -0.40
CA LEU A 107 -4.67 -8.39 -1.33
C LEU A 107 -3.29 -7.74 -1.48
N THR A 108 -2.60 -7.48 -0.36
CA THR A 108 -1.24 -6.93 -0.35
C THR A 108 -0.24 -7.86 -1.04
N TRP A 109 -0.27 -9.15 -0.74
CA TRP A 109 0.63 -10.12 -1.38
C TRP A 109 0.36 -10.25 -2.87
N SER A 110 -0.91 -10.22 -3.29
CA SER A 110 -1.29 -10.24 -4.70
C SER A 110 -0.83 -8.98 -5.43
N TYR A 111 -0.91 -7.81 -4.77
CA TYR A 111 -0.41 -6.54 -5.30
C TYR A 111 1.11 -6.58 -5.55
N PHE A 112 1.90 -6.97 -4.54
CA PHE A 112 3.36 -7.08 -4.69
C PHE A 112 3.76 -8.20 -5.66
N GLY A 113 2.99 -9.30 -5.71
CA GLY A 113 3.22 -10.42 -6.61
C GLY A 113 2.91 -10.11 -8.08
N ARG A 114 2.04 -9.13 -8.35
CA ARG A 114 1.63 -8.78 -9.72
C ARG A 114 2.78 -8.23 -10.57
N SER A 115 3.72 -7.52 -9.97
CA SER A 115 4.85 -6.90 -10.68
C SER A 115 6.19 -7.44 -10.18
N TYR A 116 6.74 -8.42 -10.90
CA TYR A 116 8.05 -8.98 -10.59
C TYR A 116 9.17 -7.92 -10.57
N GLY A 117 9.14 -6.98 -11.53
CA GLY A 117 10.12 -5.89 -11.58
C GLY A 117 10.11 -5.04 -10.31
N PHE A 118 8.93 -4.75 -9.76
CA PHE A 118 8.80 -4.01 -8.49
C PHE A 118 9.33 -4.82 -7.30
N ALA A 119 8.99 -6.11 -7.22
CA ALA A 119 9.52 -7.01 -6.19
C ALA A 119 11.07 -7.09 -6.23
N CYS A 120 11.66 -7.13 -7.43
CA CYS A 120 13.11 -7.11 -7.63
C CYS A 120 13.76 -5.80 -7.15
N VAL A 121 13.16 -4.65 -7.40
CA VAL A 121 13.70 -3.36 -6.91
C VAL A 121 13.74 -3.34 -5.38
N ILE A 122 12.69 -3.81 -4.71
CA ILE A 122 12.66 -3.93 -3.25
C ILE A 122 13.75 -4.91 -2.78
N ALA A 123 13.84 -6.09 -3.40
CA ALA A 123 14.83 -7.10 -3.06
C ALA A 123 16.27 -6.61 -3.20
N LEU A 124 16.59 -5.95 -4.32
CA LEU A 124 17.92 -5.39 -4.58
C LEU A 124 18.24 -4.27 -3.59
N SER A 125 17.26 -3.45 -3.20
CA SER A 125 17.45 -2.42 -2.17
C SER A 125 17.75 -3.04 -0.79
N GLN A 126 17.07 -4.13 -0.42
CA GLN A 126 17.35 -4.89 0.79
C GLN A 126 18.75 -5.51 0.76
N ILE A 127 19.13 -6.17 -0.34
CA ILE A 127 20.43 -6.83 -0.49
C ILE A 127 21.56 -5.79 -0.51
N ALA A 128 21.44 -4.74 -1.31
CA ALA A 128 22.46 -3.69 -1.42
C ALA A 128 22.65 -2.98 -0.08
N GLY A 129 21.57 -2.56 0.59
CA GLY A 129 21.64 -1.93 1.90
C GLY A 129 22.28 -2.84 2.96
N SER A 130 21.98 -4.14 2.91
CA SER A 130 22.55 -5.14 3.82
C SER A 130 24.03 -5.42 3.58
N LEU A 131 24.46 -5.50 2.33
CA LEU A 131 25.89 -5.63 1.98
C LEU A 131 26.68 -4.41 2.45
N LEU A 132 26.14 -3.21 2.28
CA LEU A 132 26.76 -1.98 2.77
C LEU A 132 26.85 -1.95 4.31
N LEU A 133 25.89 -2.55 5.02
CA LEU A 133 25.86 -2.63 6.48
C LEU A 133 27.03 -3.44 7.06
N LEU A 134 27.57 -4.40 6.31
CA LEU A 134 28.66 -5.28 6.74
C LEU A 134 30.03 -4.60 6.78
N PHE A 135 30.23 -3.52 6.03
CA PHE A 135 31.51 -2.80 6.02
C PHE A 135 31.44 -1.54 6.87
N ASN A 136 32.37 -1.40 7.82
CA ASN A 136 32.43 -0.24 8.73
C ASN A 136 32.42 1.12 8.01
N ARG A 137 33.00 1.20 6.81
CA ARG A 137 33.06 2.44 6.02
C ARG A 137 31.74 2.80 5.34
N THR A 138 30.93 1.81 4.96
CA THR A 138 29.65 2.02 4.26
C THR A 138 28.43 1.79 5.15
N ARG A 139 28.63 1.45 6.42
CA ARG A 139 27.56 1.12 7.37
C ARG A 139 26.47 2.18 7.42
N LEU A 140 26.85 3.46 7.52
CA LEU A 140 25.89 4.56 7.56
C LEU A 140 25.03 4.63 6.29
N LEU A 141 25.64 4.43 5.12
CA LEU A 141 24.92 4.38 3.85
C LEU A 141 23.94 3.19 3.83
N GLY A 142 24.38 2.02 4.31
CA GLY A 142 23.51 0.85 4.47
C GLY A 142 22.30 1.13 5.35
N VAL A 143 22.51 1.75 6.52
CA VAL A 143 21.42 2.16 7.43
C VAL A 143 20.46 3.14 6.74
N VAL A 144 20.97 4.16 6.04
CA VAL A 144 20.14 5.16 5.33
C VAL A 144 19.31 4.53 4.20
N VAL A 145 19.85 3.52 3.50
CA VAL A 145 19.12 2.77 2.47
C VAL A 145 18.07 1.85 3.10
N LEU A 146 18.42 1.13 4.17
CA LEU A 146 17.53 0.14 4.78
C LEU A 146 16.41 0.77 5.63
N PHE A 147 16.63 1.95 6.21
CA PHE A 147 15.66 2.64 7.05
C PHE A 147 14.30 2.87 6.35
N PRO A 148 14.20 3.53 5.17
CA PRO A 148 12.93 3.74 4.50
C PRO A 148 12.30 2.44 4.02
N VAL A 149 13.11 1.45 3.62
CA VAL A 149 12.63 0.13 3.18
C VAL A 149 11.95 -0.60 4.34
N MET A 150 12.61 -0.67 5.49
CA MET A 150 12.08 -1.35 6.68
C MET A 150 10.92 -0.59 7.32
N LEU A 151 10.96 0.75 7.30
CA LEU A 151 9.82 1.56 7.73
C LEU A 151 8.59 1.28 6.86
N ASN A 152 8.75 1.21 5.54
CA ASN A 152 7.64 0.91 4.64
C ASN A 152 7.06 -0.50 4.89
N ILE A 153 7.92 -1.50 5.12
CA ILE A 153 7.49 -2.86 5.48
C ILE A 153 6.64 -2.84 6.76
N ILE A 154 7.11 -2.19 7.82
CA ILE A 154 6.36 -2.12 9.10
C ILE A 154 5.02 -1.40 8.94
N LEU A 155 4.98 -0.32 8.17
CA LEU A 155 3.73 0.40 7.93
C LEU A 155 2.73 -0.48 7.17
N ILE A 156 3.19 -1.25 6.18
CA ILE A 156 2.34 -2.22 5.48
C ILE A 156 1.86 -3.30 6.45
N ASP A 157 2.76 -3.91 7.22
CA ASP A 157 2.43 -4.96 8.17
C ASP A 157 1.36 -4.49 9.19
N TYR A 158 1.50 -3.25 9.68
CA TYR A 158 0.57 -2.65 10.64
C TYR A 158 -0.78 -2.29 10.00
N PHE A 159 -0.81 -1.52 8.91
CA PHE A 159 -2.07 -1.01 8.33
C PHE A 159 -2.89 -2.09 7.61
N TYR A 160 -2.22 -3.13 7.10
CA TYR A 160 -2.89 -4.25 6.45
C TYR A 160 -3.11 -5.44 7.40
N GLU A 161 -2.79 -5.28 8.69
CA GLU A 161 -2.98 -6.29 9.74
C GLU A 161 -2.43 -7.67 9.33
N LEU A 162 -1.15 -7.69 8.97
CA LEU A 162 -0.44 -8.94 8.69
C LEU A 162 -0.22 -9.74 9.97
N ASP A 163 0.22 -10.99 9.82
CA ASP A 163 0.51 -11.88 10.95
C ASP A 163 1.38 -11.20 12.04
N PRO A 164 0.97 -11.24 13.33
CA PRO A 164 1.68 -10.57 14.41
C PRO A 164 3.14 -10.99 14.58
N GLY A 165 3.47 -12.25 14.26
CA GLY A 165 4.84 -12.76 14.33
C GLY A 165 5.74 -12.12 13.28
N VAL A 166 5.22 -11.93 12.06
CA VAL A 166 5.94 -11.23 10.98
C VAL A 166 6.18 -9.77 11.35
N MET A 167 5.16 -9.10 11.90
CA MET A 167 5.26 -7.70 12.35
C MET A 167 6.32 -7.54 13.46
N LEU A 168 6.31 -8.41 14.47
CA LEU A 168 7.28 -8.37 15.56
C LEU A 168 8.71 -8.57 15.06
N HIS A 169 8.91 -9.52 14.14
CA HIS A 169 10.20 -9.76 13.51
C HIS A 169 10.70 -8.53 12.75
N ALA A 170 9.87 -7.94 11.87
CA ALA A 170 10.21 -6.74 11.13
C ALA A 170 10.53 -5.55 12.07
N LEU A 171 9.78 -5.41 13.15
CA LEU A 171 9.99 -4.38 14.17
C LEU A 171 11.34 -4.53 14.87
N ILE A 172 11.74 -5.74 15.25
CA ILE A 172 13.03 -5.98 15.91
C ILE A 172 14.20 -5.64 14.98
N LEU A 173 14.13 -6.03 13.70
CA LEU A 173 15.14 -5.64 12.72
C LEU A 173 15.20 -4.12 12.53
N PHE A 174 14.05 -3.45 12.43
CA PHE A 174 13.97 -2.00 12.30
C PHE A 174 14.51 -1.27 13.53
N LEU A 175 14.20 -1.71 14.74
CA LEU A 175 14.79 -1.19 15.97
C LEU A 175 16.32 -1.37 15.98
N GLY A 176 16.83 -2.44 15.37
CA GLY A 176 18.25 -2.64 15.14
C GLY A 176 18.86 -1.57 14.23
N ILE A 177 18.17 -1.25 13.13
CA ILE A 177 18.57 -0.17 12.20
C ILE A 177 18.50 1.20 12.90
N VAL A 178 17.44 1.49 13.65
CA VAL A 178 17.29 2.72 14.44
C VAL A 178 18.41 2.84 15.48
N TYR A 179 18.76 1.74 16.15
CA TYR A 179 19.88 1.71 17.08
C TYR A 179 21.20 2.04 16.38
N LEU A 180 21.48 1.45 15.22
CA LEU A 180 22.68 1.77 14.43
C LEU A 180 22.67 3.23 13.95
N LEU A 181 21.51 3.75 13.53
CA LEU A 181 21.34 5.15 13.14
C LEU A 181 21.63 6.10 14.32
N ALA A 182 21.17 5.75 15.52
CA ALA A 182 21.41 6.53 16.74
C ALA A 182 22.92 6.60 17.09
N LEU A 183 23.68 5.51 16.86
CA LEU A 183 25.13 5.50 17.06
C LEU A 183 25.87 6.46 16.13
N ASP A 184 25.39 6.63 14.90
CA ASP A 184 25.99 7.50 13.89
C ASP A 184 25.25 8.87 13.75
N TYR A 185 24.37 9.22 14.70
CA TYR A 185 23.52 10.43 14.64
C TYR A 185 24.32 11.73 14.46
N GLN A 186 25.44 11.90 15.18
CA GLN A 186 26.29 13.09 15.05
C GLN A 186 26.82 13.25 13.61
N ARG A 187 27.22 12.14 12.97
CA ARG A 187 27.71 12.16 11.57
C ARG A 187 26.61 12.57 10.59
N LEU A 188 25.36 12.19 10.85
CA LEU A 188 24.22 12.61 10.05
C LEU A 188 23.91 14.09 10.22
N VAL A 189 23.95 14.59 11.45
CA VAL A 189 23.78 16.02 11.74
C VAL A 189 24.89 16.84 11.06
N ASP A 190 26.14 16.39 11.14
CA ASP A 190 27.25 17.06 10.48
C ASP A 190 27.08 17.08 8.96
N PHE A 191 26.67 15.96 8.36
CA PHE A 191 26.46 15.84 6.91
C PHE A 191 25.24 16.63 6.40
N PHE A 192 24.09 16.58 7.06
CA PHE A 192 22.86 17.19 6.56
C PHE A 192 22.64 18.63 7.03
N LEU A 193 23.03 18.95 8.26
CA LEU A 193 22.71 20.24 8.89
C LEU A 193 23.91 21.18 8.96
N ARG A 194 25.14 20.65 9.03
CA ARG A 194 26.36 21.47 9.12
C ARG A 194 27.14 21.59 7.82
N PHE A 195 26.79 20.80 6.81
CA PHE A 195 27.39 20.92 5.48
C PHE A 195 26.94 22.24 4.84
N ARG A 196 27.85 23.23 4.85
CA ARG A 196 27.71 24.44 4.03
C ARG A 196 28.16 24.12 2.62
N SER A 197 27.21 23.90 1.72
CA SER A 197 27.48 23.98 0.29
C SER A 197 28.07 25.35 -0.04
N ALA A 198 29.01 25.42 -1.00
CA ALA A 198 29.49 26.68 -1.55
C ALA A 198 28.30 27.44 -2.15
N GLU A 199 27.77 28.42 -1.42
CA GLU A 199 26.51 29.06 -1.77
C GLU A 199 26.69 29.96 -3.01
N THR A 200 26.12 29.54 -4.15
CA THR A 200 25.55 30.48 -5.11
C THR A 200 24.25 31.04 -4.52
N SER A 201 24.37 31.93 -3.54
CA SER A 201 23.21 32.51 -2.86
C SER A 201 22.54 33.53 -3.78
N LEU A 202 21.29 33.26 -4.17
CA LEU A 202 20.46 34.26 -4.82
C LEU A 202 20.17 35.39 -3.80
N GLN A 203 20.63 36.60 -4.12
CA GLN A 203 20.41 37.78 -3.28
C GLN A 203 18.97 38.27 -3.42
N MET A 204 18.09 37.79 -2.54
CA MET A 204 16.69 38.18 -2.45
C MET A 204 16.33 38.59 -1.02
N PRO A 205 15.40 39.55 -0.83
CA PRO A 205 14.89 39.90 0.48
C PRO A 205 14.33 38.67 1.22
N ARG A 206 14.51 38.62 2.55
CA ARG A 206 14.07 37.48 3.38
C ARG A 206 12.56 37.21 3.22
N SER A 207 11.75 38.26 3.15
CA SER A 207 10.31 38.16 2.94
C SER A 207 9.94 37.42 1.67
N VAL A 208 10.64 37.68 0.56
CA VAL A 208 10.43 37.00 -0.73
C VAL A 208 10.81 35.52 -0.65
N LYS A 209 11.90 35.18 0.05
CA LYS A 209 12.33 33.79 0.26
C LYS A 209 11.32 32.99 1.09
N GLU A 210 10.81 33.56 2.18
CA GLU A 210 9.79 32.89 3.01
C GLU A 210 8.45 32.80 2.27
N ALA A 211 8.05 33.84 1.53
CA ALA A 211 6.84 33.80 0.71
C ALA A 211 6.92 32.73 -0.38
N ALA A 212 8.08 32.56 -1.03
CA ALA A 212 8.31 31.50 -2.00
C ALA A 212 8.29 30.09 -1.39
N ARG A 213 8.81 29.92 -0.16
CA ARG A 213 8.71 28.63 0.55
C ARG A 213 7.27 28.31 0.92
N LEU A 214 6.54 29.31 1.40
CA LEU A 214 5.15 29.16 1.80
C LEU A 214 4.23 28.94 0.59
N SER A 215 4.54 29.55 -0.56
CA SER A 215 3.74 29.40 -1.79
C SER A 215 3.73 27.97 -2.31
N VAL A 216 4.80 27.18 -2.08
CA VAL A 216 4.86 25.75 -2.40
C VAL A 216 3.82 24.94 -1.64
N LEU A 217 3.38 25.38 -0.46
CA LEU A 217 2.29 24.77 0.29
C LEU A 217 0.93 25.41 -0.06
N ILE A 218 0.86 26.75 -0.09
CA ILE A 218 -0.40 27.48 -0.23
C ILE A 218 -0.98 27.34 -1.64
N ILE A 219 -0.16 27.45 -2.69
CA ILE A 219 -0.67 27.42 -4.07
C ILE A 219 -1.33 26.07 -4.37
N PRO A 220 -0.71 24.90 -4.14
CA PRO A 220 -1.39 23.62 -4.37
C PRO A 220 -2.64 23.45 -3.52
N LEU A 221 -2.63 23.87 -2.25
CA LEU A 221 -3.81 23.79 -1.38
C LEU A 221 -4.96 24.66 -1.93
N PHE A 222 -4.65 25.86 -2.39
CA PHE A 222 -5.61 26.76 -3.02
C PHE A 222 -6.14 26.17 -4.33
N LEU A 223 -5.27 25.64 -5.19
CA LEU A 223 -5.69 24.98 -6.43
C LEU A 223 -6.62 23.80 -6.14
N ILE A 224 -6.27 22.92 -5.19
CA ILE A 224 -7.12 21.80 -4.78
C ILE A 224 -8.45 22.31 -4.21
N ALA A 225 -8.47 23.40 -3.44
CA ALA A 225 -9.71 24.00 -2.96
C ALA A 225 -10.61 24.52 -4.10
N LEU A 226 -10.05 24.87 -5.26
CA LEU A 226 -10.81 25.21 -6.47
C LEU A 226 -11.32 23.96 -7.21
N PHE A 227 -10.55 22.87 -7.19
CA PHE A 227 -10.97 21.56 -7.69
C PHE A 227 -11.87 20.90 -6.62
N GLY A 228 -13.16 21.26 -6.61
CA GLY A 228 -14.16 20.66 -5.71
C GLY A 228 -14.22 19.12 -5.76
N SER A 229 -15.10 18.51 -4.95
CA SER A 229 -15.21 17.06 -4.81
C SER A 229 -15.26 16.31 -6.16
N PRO A 230 -14.52 15.18 -6.32
CA PRO A 230 -14.61 14.35 -7.51
C PRO A 230 -16.02 13.76 -7.68
N ASP A 231 -16.77 13.59 -6.59
CA ASP A 231 -18.19 13.26 -6.63
C ASP A 231 -19.01 14.56 -6.63
N LYS A 232 -19.60 14.87 -7.79
CA LYS A 232 -20.49 16.02 -7.99
C LYS A 232 -21.93 15.72 -7.63
N HIS A 233 -22.31 14.44 -7.57
CA HIS A 233 -23.70 14.01 -7.41
C HIS A 233 -23.81 12.88 -6.35
N PRO A 234 -23.41 13.11 -5.09
CA PRO A 234 -23.33 12.07 -4.06
C PRO A 234 -24.66 11.40 -3.73
N THR A 235 -25.79 12.09 -3.96
CA THR A 235 -27.12 11.49 -3.82
C THR A 235 -27.39 10.43 -4.89
N LEU A 236 -26.85 10.64 -6.10
CA LEU A 236 -27.00 9.74 -7.24
C LEU A 236 -25.94 8.62 -7.22
N THR A 237 -24.72 8.89 -6.76
CA THR A 237 -23.63 7.90 -6.73
C THR A 237 -24.04 6.61 -6.01
N GLY A 238 -23.86 5.48 -6.68
CA GLY A 238 -24.17 4.15 -6.16
C GLY A 238 -24.55 3.14 -7.24
N LYS A 239 -24.88 1.94 -6.76
CA LYS A 239 -25.33 0.81 -7.58
C LYS A 239 -26.86 0.75 -7.58
N TYR A 240 -27.46 0.59 -8.74
CA TYR A 240 -28.91 0.53 -8.91
C TYR A 240 -29.34 -0.74 -9.63
N ALA A 241 -30.40 -1.38 -9.13
CA ALA A 241 -31.11 -2.43 -9.82
C ALA A 241 -32.24 -1.86 -10.68
N VAL A 242 -32.36 -2.36 -11.92
CA VAL A 242 -33.48 -2.04 -12.80
C VAL A 242 -34.71 -2.83 -12.33
N LYS A 243 -35.75 -2.12 -11.87
CA LYS A 243 -37.02 -2.71 -11.41
C LYS A 243 -38.02 -2.89 -12.55
N ASN A 244 -38.06 -1.92 -13.46
CA ASN A 244 -38.89 -1.98 -14.64
C ASN A 244 -38.19 -1.23 -15.78
N MET A 245 -38.36 -1.72 -17.01
CA MET A 245 -37.86 -1.08 -18.22
C MET A 245 -38.95 -1.19 -19.30
N ILE A 246 -39.34 -0.05 -19.85
CA ILE A 246 -40.27 0.05 -20.98
C ILE A 246 -39.46 0.49 -22.18
N VAL A 247 -39.50 -0.27 -23.29
CA VAL A 247 -38.82 0.07 -24.54
C VAL A 247 -39.87 0.20 -25.65
N ASN A 248 -39.97 1.36 -26.30
CA ASN A 248 -40.96 1.64 -27.35
C ASN A 248 -42.42 1.27 -26.95
N GLY A 249 -42.76 1.41 -25.66
CA GLY A 249 -44.08 1.13 -25.12
C GLY A 249 -44.32 -0.33 -24.70
N THR A 250 -43.37 -1.25 -24.90
CA THR A 250 -43.47 -2.62 -24.39
C THR A 250 -42.70 -2.77 -23.07
N GLU A 251 -43.34 -3.34 -22.05
CA GLU A 251 -42.69 -3.68 -20.79
C GLU A 251 -41.74 -4.87 -20.98
N GLY A 252 -40.52 -4.75 -20.47
CA GLY A 252 -39.52 -5.80 -20.49
C GLY A 252 -38.74 -5.81 -19.18
N ILE A 253 -38.92 -6.88 -18.40
CA ILE A 253 -38.04 -7.22 -17.27
C ILE A 253 -37.16 -8.38 -17.75
N ALA A 254 -35.84 -8.33 -17.52
CA ALA A 254 -34.97 -9.45 -17.83
C ALA A 254 -35.41 -10.67 -17.00
N GLN A 255 -35.89 -11.73 -17.66
CA GLN A 255 -36.35 -12.96 -17.02
C GLN A 255 -35.31 -14.08 -17.16
N THR A 256 -34.48 -14.03 -18.19
CA THR A 256 -33.47 -15.05 -18.50
C THR A 256 -32.08 -14.43 -18.64
N CYS A 257 -31.03 -15.21 -18.44
CA CYS A 257 -29.62 -14.78 -18.51
C CYS A 257 -29.16 -14.38 -19.93
N THR A 258 -29.97 -14.64 -20.95
CA THR A 258 -29.68 -14.32 -22.36
C THR A 258 -30.29 -13.00 -22.81
N ASP A 259 -31.26 -12.45 -22.08
CA ASP A 259 -31.95 -11.21 -22.43
C ASP A 259 -30.97 -10.05 -22.61
N SER A 260 -31.24 -9.20 -23.59
CA SER A 260 -30.45 -7.99 -23.88
C SER A 260 -30.89 -6.78 -23.06
N LEU A 261 -31.65 -7.02 -21.98
CA LEU A 261 -32.24 -5.97 -21.15
C LEU A 261 -31.26 -5.46 -20.10
N LEU A 262 -31.41 -4.19 -19.75
CA LEU A 262 -30.61 -3.55 -18.72
C LEU A 262 -31.00 -4.09 -17.34
N THR A 263 -29.99 -4.41 -16.52
CA THR A 263 -30.18 -5.06 -15.22
C THR A 263 -29.60 -4.25 -14.07
N LEU A 264 -28.41 -3.67 -14.26
CA LEU A 264 -27.75 -2.82 -13.27
C LEU A 264 -27.28 -1.53 -13.92
N VAL A 265 -27.38 -0.44 -13.16
CA VAL A 265 -26.82 0.86 -13.49
C VAL A 265 -25.93 1.29 -12.34
N TYR A 266 -24.73 1.74 -12.66
CA TYR A 266 -23.79 2.32 -11.71
C TYR A 266 -23.65 3.80 -12.05
N PHE A 267 -23.80 4.65 -11.04
CA PHE A 267 -23.36 6.04 -11.09
C PHE A 267 -22.18 6.16 -10.15
N ASP A 268 -21.05 6.64 -10.64
CA ASP A 268 -19.79 6.63 -9.92
C ASP A 268 -19.17 8.03 -9.89
N ILE A 269 -18.08 8.15 -9.12
CA ILE A 269 -17.27 9.35 -9.00
C ILE A 269 -16.76 9.82 -10.37
N ALA A 270 -16.44 11.12 -10.47
CA ALA A 270 -16.03 11.75 -11.71
C ALA A 270 -17.05 11.65 -12.86
N ASN A 271 -18.34 11.50 -12.53
CA ASN A 271 -19.45 11.33 -13.45
C ASN A 271 -19.32 10.09 -14.37
N GLU A 272 -18.64 9.05 -13.89
CA GLU A 272 -18.61 7.75 -14.58
C GLU A 272 -19.93 7.02 -14.37
N CYS A 273 -20.32 6.21 -15.36
CA CYS A 273 -21.48 5.35 -15.28
C CYS A 273 -21.25 4.04 -16.03
N VAL A 274 -21.86 2.98 -15.49
CA VAL A 274 -21.79 1.65 -16.10
C VAL A 274 -23.19 1.09 -16.25
N PHE A 275 -23.54 0.69 -17.47
CA PHE A 275 -24.83 0.09 -17.79
C PHE A 275 -24.59 -1.39 -18.10
N GLU A 276 -25.12 -2.27 -17.25
CA GLU A 276 -24.94 -3.71 -17.36
C GLU A 276 -26.20 -4.39 -17.90
N PHE A 277 -26.07 -5.04 -19.05
CA PHE A 277 -27.14 -5.78 -19.71
C PHE A 277 -26.98 -7.26 -19.40
N ASN A 278 -27.57 -7.67 -18.28
CA ASN A 278 -27.73 -9.08 -17.93
C ASN A 278 -26.39 -9.84 -17.90
N GLY A 279 -25.42 -9.30 -17.17
CA GLY A 279 -24.12 -9.91 -16.90
C GLY A 279 -22.90 -9.05 -17.26
N GLN A 280 -21.77 -9.34 -16.60
CA GLN A 280 -20.55 -8.54 -16.67
C GLN A 280 -19.92 -8.40 -18.07
N LYS A 281 -20.14 -9.37 -18.95
CA LYS A 281 -19.61 -9.36 -20.34
C LYS A 281 -20.31 -8.33 -21.22
N ARG A 282 -21.48 -7.84 -20.82
CA ARG A 282 -22.30 -6.88 -21.58
C ARG A 282 -22.45 -5.59 -20.77
N ARG A 283 -21.32 -4.93 -20.52
CA ARG A 283 -21.26 -3.63 -19.84
C ARG A 283 -20.88 -2.52 -20.79
N MET A 284 -21.61 -1.42 -20.74
CA MET A 284 -21.22 -0.16 -21.35
C MET A 284 -20.63 0.74 -20.26
N TYR A 285 -19.42 1.23 -20.47
CA TYR A 285 -18.71 2.15 -19.59
C TYR A 285 -18.66 3.50 -20.27
N GLY A 286 -18.96 4.57 -19.54
CA GLY A 286 -18.99 5.91 -20.09
C GLY A 286 -19.19 6.97 -19.02
N THR A 287 -19.24 8.21 -19.45
CA THR A 287 -19.52 9.34 -18.57
C THR A 287 -20.96 9.81 -18.74
N TYR A 288 -21.51 10.46 -17.72
CA TYR A 288 -22.79 11.15 -17.80
C TYR A 288 -22.66 12.65 -17.56
N ALA A 289 -23.53 13.42 -18.20
CA ALA A 289 -23.74 14.83 -17.91
C ALA A 289 -25.15 15.00 -17.37
N LEU A 290 -25.28 15.66 -16.22
CA LEU A 290 -26.57 15.92 -15.56
C LEU A 290 -26.75 17.42 -15.36
N GLU A 291 -27.83 17.97 -15.90
CA GLU A 291 -28.29 19.33 -15.63
C GLU A 291 -29.35 19.29 -14.51
N GLU A 292 -28.95 19.61 -13.28
CA GLU A 292 -29.80 19.40 -12.09
C GLU A 292 -31.13 20.15 -12.11
N THR A 293 -31.19 21.33 -12.74
CA THR A 293 -32.39 22.18 -12.77
C THR A 293 -33.51 21.58 -13.62
N LYS A 294 -33.17 20.88 -14.71
CA LYS A 294 -34.14 20.24 -15.62
C LYS A 294 -34.20 18.73 -15.44
N GLY A 295 -33.26 18.15 -14.69
CA GLY A 295 -33.01 16.71 -14.65
C GLY A 295 -32.50 16.15 -15.98
N SER A 296 -32.12 16.98 -16.94
CA SER A 296 -31.68 16.52 -18.26
C SER A 296 -30.36 15.75 -18.11
N MET A 297 -30.33 14.52 -18.58
CA MET A 297 -29.20 13.62 -18.49
C MET A 297 -28.80 13.10 -19.86
N SER A 298 -27.51 13.10 -20.15
CA SER A 298 -26.96 12.43 -21.33
C SER A 298 -25.76 11.55 -20.97
N THR A 299 -25.49 10.53 -21.78
CA THR A 299 -24.32 9.66 -21.60
C THR A 299 -23.40 9.68 -22.81
N LYS A 300 -22.10 9.47 -22.55
CA LYS A 300 -21.06 9.31 -23.58
C LYS A 300 -20.26 8.05 -23.27
N TRP A 301 -20.36 7.05 -24.14
CA TRP A 301 -19.74 5.75 -23.93
C TRP A 301 -18.28 5.72 -24.41
N HIS A 302 -17.41 5.08 -23.61
CA HIS A 302 -16.00 4.84 -23.90
C HIS A 302 -15.73 3.38 -24.29
N TYR A 303 -16.54 2.44 -23.77
CA TYR A 303 -16.42 1.02 -24.07
C TYR A 303 -17.80 0.33 -23.97
N PRO A 304 -18.11 -0.70 -24.78
CA PRO A 304 -17.35 -1.15 -25.95
C PRO A 304 -17.42 -0.14 -27.10
N PRO A 305 -16.51 -0.20 -28.10
CA PRO A 305 -16.56 0.71 -29.25
C PRO A 305 -17.91 0.73 -29.99
N SER A 306 -18.64 -0.41 -29.99
CA SER A 306 -19.98 -0.52 -30.58
C SER A 306 -21.07 0.28 -29.86
N ALA A 307 -20.82 0.73 -28.62
CA ALA A 307 -21.76 1.52 -27.83
C ALA A 307 -21.64 3.03 -28.11
N ILE A 308 -20.58 3.51 -28.77
CA ILE A 308 -20.30 4.94 -28.94
C ILE A 308 -21.47 5.70 -29.57
N ASP A 309 -22.15 5.08 -30.55
CA ASP A 309 -23.30 5.68 -31.27
C ASP A 309 -24.65 5.50 -30.54
N ARG A 310 -24.67 4.83 -29.38
CA ARG A 310 -25.89 4.52 -28.59
C ARG A 310 -25.97 5.38 -27.34
N GLN A 311 -25.79 6.69 -27.49
CA GLN A 311 -25.91 7.61 -26.35
C GLN A 311 -27.33 7.62 -25.79
N PHE A 312 -27.43 7.68 -24.47
CA PHE A 312 -28.70 7.96 -23.81
C PHE A 312 -28.88 9.47 -23.75
N GLN A 313 -30.08 9.94 -24.07
CA GLN A 313 -30.50 11.33 -23.84
C GLN A 313 -31.89 11.31 -23.23
N GLY A 314 -32.08 11.96 -22.09
CA GLY A 314 -33.35 11.92 -21.41
C GLY A 314 -33.39 12.78 -20.15
N VAL A 315 -34.33 12.45 -19.28
CA VAL A 315 -34.55 13.09 -17.99
C VAL A 315 -34.37 12.06 -16.88
N LEU A 316 -33.63 12.44 -15.86
CA LEU A 316 -33.46 11.74 -14.60
C LEU A 316 -34.35 12.41 -13.55
N GLN A 317 -35.29 11.65 -13.00
CA GLN A 317 -36.18 12.10 -11.92
C GLN A 317 -35.94 11.26 -10.67
N GLN A 318 -35.65 11.89 -9.53
CA GLN A 318 -35.60 11.19 -8.25
C GLN A 318 -37.03 11.00 -7.72
N LEU A 319 -37.40 9.75 -7.43
CA LEU A 319 -38.74 9.38 -6.94
C LEU A 319 -38.82 9.33 -5.40
N GLY A 320 -37.69 9.45 -4.71
CA GLY A 320 -37.55 9.31 -3.25
C GLY A 320 -37.13 7.90 -2.81
N LYS A 321 -36.63 7.75 -1.58
CA LYS A 321 -36.14 6.47 -1.00
C LYS A 321 -35.07 5.72 -1.82
N GLY A 322 -34.24 6.45 -2.57
CA GLY A 322 -33.20 5.84 -3.42
C GLY A 322 -33.74 5.26 -4.74
N GLU A 323 -34.99 5.56 -5.11
CA GLU A 323 -35.53 5.28 -6.44
C GLU A 323 -35.30 6.44 -7.41
N VAL A 324 -34.93 6.10 -8.64
CA VAL A 324 -34.66 7.03 -9.73
C VAL A 324 -35.37 6.53 -10.98
N GLN A 325 -35.95 7.44 -11.76
CA GLN A 325 -36.53 7.14 -13.06
C GLN A 325 -35.74 7.83 -14.16
N LEU A 326 -35.28 7.06 -15.14
CA LEU A 326 -34.67 7.57 -16.37
C LEU A 326 -35.68 7.44 -17.49
N THR A 327 -36.06 8.55 -18.12
CA THR A 327 -36.97 8.53 -19.27
C THR A 327 -36.33 9.28 -20.43
N GLY A 328 -36.17 8.64 -21.57
CA GLY A 328 -35.42 9.22 -22.69
C GLY A 328 -35.38 8.33 -23.92
N THR A 329 -34.32 8.47 -24.70
CA THR A 329 -34.07 7.65 -25.88
C THR A 329 -32.66 7.07 -25.87
N PHE A 330 -32.54 5.84 -26.37
CA PHE A 330 -31.27 5.26 -26.81
C PHE A 330 -31.27 5.26 -28.34
N LYS A 331 -30.51 6.19 -28.95
CA LYS A 331 -30.53 6.41 -30.40
C LYS A 331 -31.96 6.70 -30.91
N ASN A 332 -32.69 5.67 -31.38
CA ASN A 332 -34.06 5.81 -31.89
C ASN A 332 -35.12 5.16 -30.98
N ASP A 333 -34.71 4.38 -29.98
CA ASP A 333 -35.64 3.66 -29.11
C ASP A 333 -36.01 4.51 -27.90
N SER A 334 -37.30 4.72 -27.65
CA SER A 334 -37.79 5.37 -26.45
C SER A 334 -37.71 4.40 -25.27
N VAL A 335 -37.13 4.85 -24.16
CA VAL A 335 -36.93 4.00 -22.99
C VAL A 335 -37.35 4.74 -21.71
N SER A 336 -38.10 4.05 -20.83
CA SER A 336 -38.31 4.47 -19.44
C SER A 336 -37.83 3.38 -18.49
N ILE A 337 -36.92 3.71 -17.58
CA ILE A 337 -36.20 2.79 -16.70
C ILE A 337 -36.44 3.22 -15.26
N ARG A 338 -36.98 2.34 -14.44
CA ARG A 338 -37.09 2.53 -12.99
C ARG A 338 -35.93 1.84 -12.29
N LEU A 339 -35.14 2.61 -11.58
CA LEU A 339 -33.94 2.21 -10.86
C LEU A 339 -34.18 2.28 -9.35
N ALA A 340 -33.69 1.29 -8.61
CA ALA A 340 -33.69 1.30 -7.14
C ALA A 340 -32.26 1.07 -6.64
N LYS A 341 -31.77 1.96 -5.76
CA LYS A 341 -30.44 1.87 -5.16
C LYS A 341 -30.31 0.58 -4.32
N LEU A 342 -29.19 -0.10 -4.44
CA LEU A 342 -28.85 -1.34 -3.72
C LEU A 342 -28.07 -1.08 -2.43
#